data_AF-A0A5B7UWC0-F1
#
_entry.id   AF-A0A5B7UWC0-F1
#
_cell.length_a   1.000
_cell.length_b   1.000
_cell.length_c   1.000
_cell.angle_alpha   90.00
_cell.angle_beta   90.00
_cell.angle_gamma   90.00
#
_symmetry.space_group_name_H-M   'P 1'
#
loop_
_entity.id
_entity.type
_entity.pdbx_description
1 polymer ?
#
loop_
_entity_poly.entity_id
_entity_poly.type
_entity_poly.pdbx_seq_one_letter_code
_entity_poly.pdbx_strand_id
1 'polypeptide(L)'
;MLVRITAPVPGFTGEGPAGLTFTDGVAETSDIAVIGYCQGAGYVVERLDDSPAPPPDPQPTNAPQTKPAGRSPSRSKTKEE
;
A
#
# COMPACT_ATOMS: atom_id res chain seq x y z
N MET A 1 22.87 -9.57 8.46
CA MET A 1 21.58 -10.00 7.89
C MET A 1 20.88 -8.74 7.42
N LEU A 2 20.66 -8.57 6.11
CA LEU A 2 19.96 -7.40 5.58
C LEU A 2 18.47 -7.71 5.55
N VAL A 3 17.64 -6.75 5.97
CA VAL A 3 16.19 -6.85 5.88
C VAL A 3 15.60 -5.60 5.27
N ARG A 4 14.46 -5.77 4.60
CA ARG A 4 13.58 -4.70 4.15
C ARG A 4 12.46 -4.53 5.16
N ILE A 5 12.23 -3.29 5.57
CA ILE A 5 11.21 -2.87 6.52
C ILE A 5 10.19 -2.03 5.78
N THR A 6 8.93 -2.44 5.79
CA THR A 6 7.82 -1.63 5.26
C THR A 6 7.07 -0.97 6.40
N ALA A 7 6.93 0.35 6.32
CA ALA A 7 6.17 1.16 7.25
C ALA A 7 4.66 0.84 7.14
N PRO A 8 3.91 0.91 8.25
CA PRO A 8 2.46 0.71 8.23
C PRO A 8 1.73 1.82 7.48
N VAL A 9 2.37 2.99 7.32
CA VAL A 9 1.86 4.10 6.53
C VAL A 9 2.41 3.99 5.10
N PRO A 10 1.55 3.75 4.09
CA PRO A 10 1.99 3.63 2.71
C PRO A 10 2.55 4.96 2.20
N GLY A 11 3.69 4.91 1.49
CA GLY A 11 4.32 6.10 0.93
C GLY A 11 5.01 7.02 1.94
N PHE A 12 5.22 6.57 3.18
CA PHE A 12 5.94 7.36 4.17
C PHE A 12 7.41 7.53 3.77
N THR A 13 7.83 8.79 3.61
CA THR A 13 9.21 9.15 3.31
C THR A 13 9.72 10.07 4.41
N GLY A 14 10.81 9.68 5.07
CA GLY A 14 11.35 10.43 6.19
C GLY A 14 12.18 9.57 7.15
N GLU A 15 12.57 10.19 8.25
CA GLU A 15 13.33 9.52 9.29
C GLU A 15 12.40 8.70 10.19
N GLY A 16 12.74 7.43 10.38
CA GLY A 16 12.01 6.46 11.17
C GLY A 16 12.76 6.06 12.44
N PRO A 17 12.37 4.93 13.05
CA PRO A 17 12.96 4.47 14.31
C PRO A 17 14.48 4.31 14.18
N ALA A 18 15.22 4.77 15.19
CA ALA A 18 16.68 4.69 15.24
C ALA A 18 17.42 5.32 14.04
N GLY A 19 16.81 6.31 13.38
CA GLY A 19 17.41 7.02 12.25
C GLY A 19 17.26 6.29 10.90
N LEU A 20 16.37 5.29 10.80
CA LEU A 20 16.09 4.62 9.54
C LEU A 20 15.51 5.59 8.51
N THR A 21 16.16 5.76 7.37
CA THR A 21 15.57 6.53 6.27
C THR A 21 14.57 5.66 5.49
N PHE A 22 13.29 6.01 5.59
CA PHE A 22 12.24 5.43 4.76
C PHE A 22 12.09 6.22 3.46
N THR A 23 11.93 5.49 2.37
CA THR A 23 11.59 6.00 1.04
C THR A 23 10.38 5.23 0.53
N ASP A 24 9.28 5.92 0.22
CA ASP A 24 8.03 5.30 -0.26
C ASP A 24 7.47 4.22 0.70
N GLY A 25 7.70 4.39 1.99
CA GLY A 25 7.30 3.46 3.04
C GLY A 25 8.23 2.26 3.19
N VAL A 26 9.41 2.27 2.56
CA VAL A 26 10.38 1.17 2.61
C VAL A 26 11.72 1.67 3.14
N ALA A 27 12.32 0.93 4.07
CA ALA A 27 13.68 1.13 4.55
C ALA A 27 14.43 -0.19 4.57
N GLU A 28 15.75 -0.15 4.42
CA GLU A 28 16.60 -1.34 4.57
C GLU A 28 17.54 -1.17 5.75
N THR A 29 17.69 -2.23 6.55
CA THR A 29 18.62 -2.21 7.68
C THR A 29 19.23 -3.58 7.90
N SER A 30 20.40 -3.58 8.52
CA SER A 30 21.05 -4.79 9.03
C SER A 30 21.23 -4.77 10.54
N ASP A 31 20.73 -3.73 11.21
CA ASP A 31 20.81 -3.56 12.66
C ASP A 31 19.75 -4.41 13.37
N ILE A 32 20.20 -5.42 14.11
CA ILE A 32 19.35 -6.37 14.82
C ILE A 32 18.44 -5.68 15.85
N ALA A 33 18.89 -4.59 16.49
CA ALA A 33 18.09 -3.87 17.48
C ALA A 33 16.87 -3.21 16.83
N VAL A 34 17.08 -2.61 15.65
CA VAL A 34 16.02 -1.94 14.88
C VAL A 34 15.04 -2.96 14.32
N ILE A 35 15.55 -4.10 13.84
CA ILE A 35 14.74 -5.23 13.37
C ILE A 35 13.80 -5.74 14.46
N GLY A 36 14.33 -5.96 15.68
CA GLY A 36 13.53 -6.42 16.82
C GLY A 36 12.44 -5.44 17.22
N TYR A 37 12.75 -4.14 17.22
CA TYR A 37 11.75 -3.09 17.46
C TYR A 37 10.63 -3.12 16.41
N CYS A 38 11.00 -3.16 15.12
CA CYS A 38 10.06 -3.14 14.02
C CYS A 38 9.10 -4.34 14.03
N GLN A 39 9.58 -5.54 14.40
CA GLN A 39 8.73 -6.72 14.58
C GLN A 39 7.66 -6.54 15.67
N GLY A 40 7.99 -5.87 16.79
CA GLY A 40 7.04 -5.61 17.87
C GLY A 40 6.11 -4.40 17.62
N ALA A 41 6.55 -3.45 16.80
CA ALA A 41 5.84 -2.20 16.52
C ALA A 41 4.88 -2.28 15.32
N GLY A 42 4.72 -3.45 14.70
CA GLY A 42 3.77 -3.67 13.60
C GLY A 42 4.30 -3.30 12.21
N TYR A 43 5.62 -3.22 12.04
CA TYR A 43 6.24 -3.08 10.72
C TYR A 43 6.34 -4.44 10.04
N VAL A 44 6.27 -4.46 8.71
CA VAL A 44 6.55 -5.67 7.93
C VAL A 44 8.06 -5.78 7.77
N VAL A 45 8.64 -6.91 8.19
CA VAL A 45 10.08 -7.16 8.09
C VAL A 45 10.31 -8.37 7.19
N GLU A 46 10.94 -8.14 6.05
CA GLU A 46 11.28 -9.16 5.06
C GLU A 46 12.79 -9.33 4.99
N ARG A 47 13.28 -10.58 5.06
CA ARG A 47 14.70 -10.84 4.92
C ARG A 47 15.11 -10.76 3.46
N LEU A 48 16.10 -9.93 3.16
CA LEU A 48 16.80 -9.93 1.86
C LEU A 48 17.91 -10.99 1.95
N ASP A 49 17.50 -12.25 2.07
CA ASP A 49 18.34 -13.36 1.70
C ASP A 49 18.16 -13.52 0.17
N ASP A 50 19.22 -13.84 -0.59
CA ASP A 50 19.27 -13.97 -2.06
C ASP A 50 18.34 -15.09 -2.60
N SER A 51 17.04 -14.94 -2.37
CA SER A 51 16.00 -15.88 -2.74
C SER A 51 15.10 -15.18 -3.75
N PRO A 52 14.86 -15.78 -4.94
CA PRO A 52 14.12 -15.13 -6.01
C PRO A 52 12.73 -14.73 -5.51
N ALA A 53 12.36 -13.48 -5.76
CA ALA A 53 11.12 -12.87 -5.26
C ALA A 53 9.89 -13.76 -5.53
N PRO A 54 9.00 -13.96 -4.54
CA PRO A 54 7.70 -14.57 -4.81
C PRO A 54 6.93 -13.71 -5.83
N PRO A 55 6.07 -14.32 -6.66
CA PRO A 55 5.28 -13.59 -7.65
C PRO A 55 4.43 -12.51 -6.97
N PRO A 56 4.17 -11.37 -7.63
CA PRO A 56 3.38 -10.30 -7.03
C PRO A 56 2.00 -10.83 -6.62
N ASP A 57 1.65 -10.68 -5.35
CA ASP A 57 0.29 -10.86 -4.88
C ASP A 57 -0.66 -9.99 -5.72
N PRO A 58 -1.86 -10.49 -6.07
CA PRO A 58 -2.83 -9.73 -6.83
C PRO A 58 -3.20 -8.47 -6.06
N GLN A 59 -2.83 -7.30 -6.59
CA GLN A 59 -3.28 -6.01 -6.08
C GLN A 59 -4.81 -6.05 -5.91
N PRO A 60 -5.38 -5.62 -4.77
CA PRO A 60 -6.80 -5.34 -4.71
C PRO A 60 -7.04 -4.24 -5.74
N THR A 61 -7.74 -4.60 -6.82
CA THR A 61 -8.09 -3.67 -7.88
C THR A 61 -9.05 -2.64 -7.28
N ASN A 62 -8.51 -1.57 -6.71
CA ASN A 62 -9.23 -0.34 -6.46
C ASN A 62 -9.56 0.26 -7.82
N ALA A 63 -10.61 -0.27 -8.45
CA ALA A 63 -11.26 0.41 -9.56
C ALA A 63 -11.98 1.64 -8.97
N PRO A 64 -11.59 2.87 -9.33
CA PRO A 64 -12.44 4.02 -9.06
C PRO A 64 -13.70 3.85 -9.92
N GLN A 65 -14.82 3.44 -9.33
CA GLN A 65 -16.13 3.59 -9.98
C GLN A 65 -16.56 5.04 -9.89
N THR A 66 -15.91 5.89 -10.68
CA THR A 66 -16.50 7.15 -11.13
C THR A 66 -16.75 7.04 -12.62
N LYS A 67 -17.99 6.72 -12.98
CA LYS A 67 -18.54 7.09 -14.28
C LYS A 67 -19.94 7.66 -14.09
N PRO A 68 -20.13 8.98 -14.24
CA PRO A 68 -21.44 9.58 -14.39
C PRO A 68 -21.88 9.35 -15.83
N ALA A 69 -22.97 8.61 -16.05
CA ALA A 69 -23.55 8.45 -17.38
C ALA A 69 -25.02 8.09 -17.26
N GLY A 70 -25.89 8.84 -17.95
CA GLY A 70 -27.21 8.35 -18.29
C GLY A 70 -28.37 9.27 -17.97
N ARG A 71 -28.35 10.46 -18.55
CA ARG A 71 -29.58 11.16 -18.92
C ARG A 71 -30.37 10.25 -19.88
N SER A 72 -31.46 9.65 -19.41
CA SER A 72 -32.48 9.05 -20.28
C SER A 72 -33.79 9.82 -20.09
N PRO A 73 -34.28 10.51 -21.14
CA PRO A 73 -35.54 11.25 -21.10
C PRO A 73 -36.72 10.30 -21.32
N SER A 74 -37.49 10.02 -20.27
CA SER A 74 -38.81 9.41 -20.44
C SER A 74 -39.81 10.49 -20.89
N ARG A 75 -39.84 10.73 -22.20
CA ARG A 75 -40.96 11.37 -22.89
C ARG A 75 -42.04 10.31 -23.10
N SER A 76 -43.21 10.48 -22.49
CA SER A 76 -44.50 10.12 -23.10
C SER A 76 -45.62 10.87 -22.38
N LYS A 77 -46.07 11.91 -23.06
CA LYS A 77 -47.37 12.57 -22.93
C LYS A 77 -48.44 11.54 -23.32
N THR A 78 -49.56 11.47 -22.58
CA THR A 78 -50.96 11.41 -23.10
C THR A 78 -51.98 11.12 -21.99
N LYS A 79 -52.85 12.12 -21.76
CA LYS A 79 -54.32 12.11 -21.55
C LYS A 79 -54.68 13.55 -21.14
N GLU A 80 -55.39 14.40 -21.90
CA GLU A 80 -56.78 14.28 -22.40
C GLU A 80 -57.65 13.61 -21.32
N GLU A 81 -58.39 14.35 -20.52
CA GLU A 81 -59.48 15.28 -20.86
C GLU A 81 -59.72 16.29 -19.71
#